data_AF-A0A9Q8L8Y8-F1
#
_entry.id   AF-A0A9Q8L8Y8-F1
#
_cell.length_a   1.000
_cell.length_b   1.000
_cell.length_c   1.000
_cell.angle_alpha   90.00
_cell.angle_beta   90.00
_cell.angle_gamma   90.00
#
_symmetry.space_group_name_H-M   'P 1'
#
loop_
_entity.id
_entity.type
_entity.pdbx_description
1 polymer ?
#
loop_
_entity_poly.entity_id
_entity_poly.type
_entity_poly.pdbx_seq_one_letter_code
_entity_poly.pdbx_strand_id
1 'polypeptide(L)'
;MAPTLSKNLLASLCAASSVAAVPQGSSPSSTFIVPNITAPATATPPASSAAAAASVSRVALAQEVKAEISNVRAFNALLTVDGAGQQLLEGDALRKRVVFDFGARAAVAGTGGRNVQADGATFPILVNENLAVATFFLNPCGLNSPHTHPRGSEFVTVVQGSVQTGFMLENGFLASSAQGRQTTRVSATLGPFQGTVFPIGSIHYQFNDNCEPASFISSFNSADPGTSQIAQNFLFHDENIVNITLGEVQSIDGTNIEEFRSSILANLVLAVDECLARCNGNGGGDDY
;
A
#
# COMPACT_ATOMS: atom_id res chain seq x y z
N MET A 1 65.10 44.35 -9.92
CA MET A 1 64.38 45.30 -9.05
C MET A 1 63.50 44.49 -8.09
N ALA A 2 63.81 44.52 -6.79
CA ALA A 2 62.82 44.35 -5.71
C ALA A 2 62.33 45.77 -5.34
N PRO A 3 61.12 45.97 -4.76
CA PRO A 3 60.83 45.74 -3.33
C PRO A 3 59.48 45.00 -3.07
N THR A 4 59.35 44.05 -2.13
CA THR A 4 58.96 44.09 -0.68
C THR A 4 57.49 44.37 -0.31
N LEU A 5 56.93 43.38 0.43
CA LEU A 5 56.08 43.41 1.64
C LEU A 5 54.74 44.19 1.67
N SER A 6 53.65 43.50 2.06
CA SER A 6 53.27 43.36 3.48
C SER A 6 52.01 42.49 3.69
N LYS A 7 52.04 41.71 4.79
CA LYS A 7 50.95 40.92 5.36
C LYS A 7 49.96 41.84 6.07
N ASN A 8 48.69 41.43 6.16
CA ASN A 8 47.91 41.59 7.39
C ASN A 8 46.86 40.46 7.53
N LEU A 9 46.87 39.92 8.74
CA LEU A 9 46.04 38.88 9.34
C LEU A 9 45.02 39.59 10.24
N LEU A 10 43.78 39.13 10.34
CA LEU A 10 42.80 39.31 11.46
C LEU A 10 41.50 38.59 11.01
N ALA A 11 41.21 37.38 11.46
CA ALA A 11 40.60 36.98 12.75
C ALA A 11 39.09 37.28 12.85
N SER A 12 38.33 36.18 12.94
CA SER A 12 37.01 35.94 13.56
C SER A 12 35.91 37.02 13.52
N LEU A 13 34.71 36.60 13.08
CA LEU A 13 33.51 36.73 13.92
C LEU A 13 32.45 35.68 13.56
N CYS A 14 32.23 34.74 14.49
CA CYS A 14 30.98 33.97 14.58
C CYS A 14 29.86 34.94 14.97
N ALA A 15 28.80 35.03 14.17
CA ALA A 15 27.55 35.62 14.59
C ALA A 15 26.58 34.49 14.96
N ALA A 16 26.51 34.19 16.26
CA ALA A 16 25.39 33.49 16.85
C ALA A 16 24.22 34.48 16.93
N SER A 17 23.15 34.21 16.19
CA SER A 17 21.89 34.95 16.33
C SER A 17 21.10 34.35 17.48
N SER A 18 21.29 34.90 18.68
CA SER A 18 20.39 34.71 19.81
C SER A 18 19.07 35.45 19.54
N VAL A 19 17.98 34.71 19.32
CA VAL A 19 16.64 35.30 19.31
C VAL A 19 16.17 35.41 20.76
N ALA A 20 16.01 36.65 21.21
CA ALA A 20 15.45 36.98 22.51
C ALA A 20 13.96 36.60 22.57
N ALA A 21 13.57 35.99 23.69
CA ALA A 21 12.18 35.72 24.04
C ALA A 21 11.42 37.04 24.23
N VAL A 22 10.27 37.15 23.57
CA VAL A 22 9.28 38.24 23.74
C VAL A 22 8.11 37.70 24.59
N PRO A 23 7.48 38.51 25.47
CA PRO A 23 6.66 38.03 26.57
C PRO A 23 5.31 37.46 26.10
N GLN A 24 4.83 36.46 26.84
CA GLN A 24 3.49 35.88 26.73
C GLN A 24 2.41 36.97 26.92
N GLY A 25 1.72 37.29 25.84
CA GLY A 25 0.44 37.98 25.87
C GLY A 25 -0.69 36.96 26.08
N SER A 26 -1.53 37.24 27.08
CA SER A 26 -2.69 36.48 27.53
C SER A 26 -3.66 36.08 26.41
N SER A 27 -4.03 34.80 26.41
CA SER A 27 -5.02 34.15 25.55
C SER A 27 -6.43 34.76 25.68
N PRO A 28 -7.19 34.90 24.57
CA PRO A 28 -8.62 34.73 24.61
C PRO A 28 -8.98 33.25 24.41
N SER A 29 -9.75 32.68 25.35
CA SER A 29 -10.36 31.36 25.22
C SER A 29 -11.36 31.37 24.07
N SER A 30 -10.95 30.88 22.90
CA SER A 30 -11.89 30.55 21.83
C SER A 30 -12.41 29.13 22.05
N THR A 31 -13.67 29.05 22.45
CA THR A 31 -14.44 27.81 22.52
C THR A 31 -14.50 27.19 21.13
N PHE A 32 -13.77 26.09 20.91
CA PHE A 32 -13.88 25.31 19.68
C PHE A 32 -15.26 24.64 19.63
N ILE A 33 -16.12 25.11 18.72
CA ILE A 33 -17.28 24.34 18.28
C ILE A 33 -16.78 23.41 17.18
N VAL A 34 -16.62 22.13 17.49
CA VAL A 34 -16.37 21.08 16.50
C VAL A 34 -17.63 20.94 15.64
N PRO A 35 -17.57 21.14 14.31
CA PRO A 35 -18.68 20.78 13.45
C PRO A 35 -18.78 19.25 13.44
N ASN A 36 -19.85 18.72 14.00
CA ASN A 36 -20.16 17.30 13.89
C ASN A 36 -20.62 17.02 12.45
N ILE A 37 -19.68 16.67 11.57
CA ILE A 37 -20.01 16.18 10.23
C ILE A 37 -20.47 14.73 10.38
N THR A 38 -21.77 14.55 10.60
CA THR A 38 -22.42 13.25 10.40
C THR A 38 -22.37 12.92 8.92
N ALA A 39 -21.37 12.13 8.51
CA ALA A 39 -21.47 11.36 7.28
C ALA A 39 -22.72 10.46 7.37
N PRO A 40 -23.55 10.35 6.32
CA PRO A 40 -24.57 9.32 6.28
C PRO A 40 -23.85 7.97 6.40
N ALA A 41 -24.21 7.19 7.42
CA ALA A 41 -23.75 5.82 7.56
C ALA A 41 -24.23 5.04 6.33
N THR A 42 -23.39 4.89 5.32
CA THR A 42 -23.53 3.76 4.40
C THR A 42 -23.25 2.54 5.26
N ALA A 43 -24.32 1.82 5.59
CA ALA A 43 -24.24 0.60 6.35
C ALA A 43 -23.27 -0.33 5.63
N THR A 44 -22.10 -0.55 6.23
CA THR A 44 -21.30 -1.74 5.95
C THR A 44 -22.29 -2.90 6.05
N PRO A 45 -22.53 -3.69 4.99
CA PRO A 45 -23.41 -4.84 5.12
C PRO A 45 -22.87 -5.65 6.30
N PRO A 46 -23.71 -5.96 7.30
CA PRO A 46 -23.22 -6.66 8.48
C PRO A 46 -22.59 -7.94 7.97
N ALA A 47 -21.30 -8.12 8.26
CA ALA A 47 -20.68 -9.42 8.10
C ALA A 47 -21.65 -10.41 8.75
N SER A 48 -22.13 -11.39 7.99
CA SER A 48 -23.09 -12.36 8.51
C SER A 48 -22.57 -12.88 9.84
N SER A 49 -23.44 -13.20 10.80
CA SER A 49 -23.01 -13.72 12.11
C SER A 49 -22.04 -14.91 11.96
N ALA A 50 -22.15 -15.66 10.85
CA ALA A 50 -21.21 -16.69 10.43
C ALA A 50 -19.82 -16.16 10.01
N ALA A 51 -19.74 -15.07 9.24
CA ALA A 51 -18.47 -14.42 8.89
C ALA A 51 -17.77 -13.83 10.13
N ALA A 52 -18.54 -13.21 11.03
CA ALA A 52 -18.02 -12.72 12.30
C ALA A 52 -17.51 -13.87 13.19
N ALA A 53 -18.30 -14.94 13.38
CA ALA A 53 -17.87 -16.11 14.16
C ALA A 53 -16.64 -16.81 13.54
N ALA A 54 -16.58 -16.91 12.21
CA ALA A 54 -15.42 -17.46 11.51
C ALA A 54 -14.17 -16.57 11.68
N SER A 55 -14.32 -15.24 11.74
CA SER A 55 -13.21 -14.33 11.99
C SER A 55 -12.66 -14.47 13.42
N VAL A 56 -13.53 -14.59 14.42
CA VAL A 56 -13.14 -14.81 15.83
C VAL A 56 -12.40 -16.14 15.99
N SER A 57 -12.90 -17.21 15.34
CA SER A 57 -12.24 -18.51 15.37
C SER A 57 -10.85 -18.50 14.73
N ARG A 58 -10.64 -17.74 13.65
CA ARG A 58 -9.32 -17.60 13.00
C ARG A 58 -8.34 -16.80 13.84
N VAL A 59 -8.80 -15.73 14.50
CA VAL A 59 -7.96 -14.92 15.40
C VAL A 59 -7.49 -15.74 16.59
N ALA A 60 -8.39 -16.50 17.23
CA ALA A 60 -8.02 -17.37 18.36
C ALA A 60 -6.97 -18.41 17.93
N LEU A 61 -7.18 -19.02 16.76
CA LEU A 61 -6.23 -19.98 16.20
C LEU A 61 -4.88 -19.36 15.86
N ALA A 62 -4.86 -18.18 15.24
CA ALA A 62 -3.62 -17.48 14.90
C ALA A 62 -2.82 -17.10 16.15
N GLN A 63 -3.50 -16.77 17.26
CA GLN A 63 -2.85 -16.51 18.55
C GLN A 63 -2.25 -17.77 19.16
N GLU A 64 -2.96 -18.89 19.13
CA GLU A 64 -2.46 -20.19 19.60
C GLU A 64 -1.21 -20.61 18.82
N VAL A 65 -1.25 -20.51 17.49
CA VAL A 65 -0.10 -20.86 16.64
C VAL A 65 1.09 -19.93 16.87
N LYS A 66 0.86 -18.63 17.06
CA LYS A 66 1.94 -17.66 17.36
C LYS A 66 2.56 -17.86 18.74
N ALA A 67 1.82 -18.39 19.70
CA ALA A 67 2.35 -18.69 21.03
C ALA A 67 3.30 -19.91 21.02
N GLU A 68 3.25 -20.74 19.97
CA GLU A 68 4.05 -21.95 19.89
C GLU A 68 5.45 -21.70 19.31
N ILE A 69 6.45 -22.08 20.10
CA ILE A 69 7.87 -21.81 19.84
C ILE A 69 8.44 -22.75 18.76
N SER A 70 7.76 -23.86 18.44
CA SER A 70 8.21 -24.81 17.40
C SER A 70 7.15 -25.06 16.34
N ASN A 71 7.60 -25.20 15.08
CA ASN A 71 6.71 -25.51 13.94
C ASN A 71 5.94 -26.81 14.17
N VAL A 72 6.55 -27.83 14.78
CA VAL A 72 5.86 -29.09 15.10
C VAL A 72 4.67 -28.85 16.03
N ARG A 73 4.84 -28.01 17.05
CA ARG A 73 3.78 -27.76 18.02
C ARG A 73 2.69 -26.85 17.43
N ALA A 74 3.07 -25.88 16.61
CA ALA A 74 2.15 -25.11 15.77
C ALA A 74 1.31 -26.00 14.84
N PHE A 75 1.93 -26.96 14.14
CA PHE A 75 1.21 -27.91 13.30
C PHE A 75 0.32 -28.84 14.10
N ASN A 76 0.76 -29.31 15.27
CA ASN A 76 -0.09 -30.11 16.15
C ASN A 76 -1.34 -29.33 16.55
N ALA A 77 -1.19 -28.09 17.02
CA ALA A 77 -2.30 -27.21 17.37
C ALA A 77 -3.27 -26.97 16.19
N LEU A 78 -2.74 -26.86 14.97
CA LEU A 78 -3.54 -26.58 13.77
C LEU A 78 -4.25 -27.80 13.19
N LEU A 79 -3.58 -28.94 13.16
CA LEU A 79 -3.90 -30.07 12.29
C LEU A 79 -4.39 -31.29 13.06
N THR A 80 -4.31 -31.30 14.39
CA THR A 80 -4.78 -32.44 15.20
C THR A 80 -6.02 -32.12 16.01
N VAL A 81 -6.81 -33.15 16.30
CA VAL A 81 -8.05 -33.06 17.09
C VAL A 81 -7.74 -32.57 18.51
N ASP A 82 -6.64 -33.05 19.06
CA ASP A 82 -6.18 -32.83 20.43
C ASP A 82 -5.22 -31.64 20.59
N GLY A 83 -4.72 -31.09 19.48
CA GLY A 83 -3.69 -30.06 19.49
C GLY A 83 -2.28 -30.55 19.90
N ALA A 84 -2.14 -31.81 20.31
CA ALA A 84 -0.89 -32.39 20.82
C ALA A 84 -0.28 -33.47 19.91
N GLY A 85 -0.80 -33.64 18.68
CA GLY A 85 -0.18 -34.49 17.67
C GLY A 85 -0.64 -35.95 17.68
N GLN A 86 -1.68 -36.31 18.44
CA GLN A 86 -2.10 -37.70 18.57
C GLN A 86 -3.02 -38.17 17.44
N GLN A 87 -3.91 -37.30 16.96
CA GLN A 87 -4.85 -37.65 15.89
C GLN A 87 -5.05 -36.50 14.91
N LEU A 88 -4.78 -36.73 13.63
CA LEU A 88 -5.04 -35.75 12.57
C LEU A 88 -6.54 -35.44 12.47
N LEU A 89 -6.88 -34.18 12.21
CA LEU A 89 -8.21 -33.81 11.73
C LEU A 89 -8.53 -34.57 10.43
N GLU A 90 -9.80 -34.85 10.19
CA GLU A 90 -10.25 -35.53 8.97
C GLU A 90 -11.33 -34.74 8.23
N GLY A 91 -11.57 -35.10 6.97
CA GLY A 91 -12.62 -34.52 6.13
C GLY A 91 -12.60 -32.99 6.06
N ASP A 92 -13.76 -32.38 6.25
CA ASP A 92 -13.94 -30.93 6.16
C ASP A 92 -13.17 -30.16 7.24
N ALA A 93 -12.95 -30.76 8.41
CA ALA A 93 -12.21 -30.11 9.49
C ALA A 93 -10.75 -29.88 9.08
N LEU A 94 -10.11 -30.90 8.49
CA LEU A 94 -8.75 -30.79 7.94
C LEU A 94 -8.73 -29.86 6.73
N ARG A 95 -9.66 -30.05 5.78
CA ARG A 95 -9.72 -29.25 4.55
C ARG A 95 -9.76 -27.75 4.84
N LYS A 96 -10.51 -27.31 5.86
CA LYS A 96 -10.57 -25.89 6.28
C LYS A 96 -9.25 -25.33 6.79
N ARG A 97 -8.30 -26.18 7.22
CA ARG A 97 -6.98 -25.78 7.75
C ARG A 97 -5.89 -25.77 6.69
N VAL A 98 -6.01 -26.62 5.66
CA VAL A 98 -4.95 -26.84 4.66
C VAL A 98 -5.33 -26.38 3.24
N VAL A 99 -6.58 -25.98 3.00
CA VAL A 99 -7.02 -25.46 1.70
C VAL A 99 -7.56 -24.04 1.83
N PHE A 100 -6.93 -23.12 1.10
CA PHE A 100 -7.43 -21.77 0.93
C PHE A 100 -8.01 -21.59 -0.48
N ASP A 101 -9.34 -21.50 -0.57
CA ASP A 101 -10.05 -21.40 -1.85
C ASP A 101 -10.22 -19.93 -2.25
N PHE A 102 -9.31 -19.42 -3.08
CA PHE A 102 -9.38 -18.05 -3.61
C PHE A 102 -10.61 -17.85 -4.49
N GLY A 103 -10.99 -18.84 -5.30
CA GLY A 103 -12.12 -18.77 -6.24
C GLY A 103 -13.47 -18.64 -5.53
N ALA A 104 -13.71 -19.42 -4.48
CA ALA A 104 -14.91 -19.29 -3.64
C ALA A 104 -15.02 -17.92 -2.94
N ARG A 105 -13.93 -17.14 -2.92
CA ARG A 105 -13.84 -15.80 -2.31
C ARG A 105 -13.71 -14.68 -3.37
N ALA A 106 -13.73 -15.03 -4.65
CA ALA A 106 -13.44 -14.15 -5.78
C ALA A 106 -14.61 -13.27 -6.21
N ALA A 107 -15.79 -13.40 -5.60
CA ALA A 107 -16.95 -12.59 -5.92
C ALA A 107 -16.56 -11.10 -5.92
N VAL A 108 -16.74 -10.45 -7.07
CA VAL A 108 -16.33 -9.07 -7.31
C VAL A 108 -17.11 -8.16 -6.36
N ALA A 109 -16.38 -7.31 -5.63
CA ALA A 109 -16.96 -6.31 -4.76
C ALA A 109 -16.19 -5.00 -4.95
N GLY A 110 -16.91 -3.91 -5.22
CA GLY A 110 -16.30 -2.60 -5.49
C GLY A 110 -16.00 -2.36 -6.97
N THR A 111 -15.90 -1.09 -7.35
CA THR A 111 -15.77 -0.64 -8.74
C THR A 111 -14.41 -0.98 -9.36
N GLY A 112 -13.32 -0.92 -8.59
CA GLY A 112 -11.96 -1.23 -9.08
C GLY A 112 -11.58 -2.72 -9.10
N GLY A 113 -12.45 -3.60 -8.57
CA GLY A 113 -12.17 -5.02 -8.41
C GLY A 113 -11.97 -5.45 -6.96
N ARG A 114 -11.45 -6.66 -6.76
CA ARG A 114 -11.35 -7.36 -5.47
C ARG A 114 -9.97 -7.97 -5.27
N ASN A 115 -9.47 -7.95 -4.04
CA ASN A 115 -8.38 -8.84 -3.63
C ASN A 115 -8.87 -9.87 -2.60
N VAL A 116 -8.22 -11.03 -2.61
CA VAL A 116 -8.43 -12.12 -1.65
C VAL A 116 -7.06 -12.53 -1.13
N GLN A 117 -6.82 -12.35 0.17
CA GLN A 117 -5.53 -12.60 0.80
C GLN A 117 -5.56 -13.82 1.72
N ALA A 118 -4.58 -14.70 1.54
CA ALA A 118 -4.17 -15.76 2.45
C ALA A 118 -2.90 -15.31 3.18
N ASP A 119 -3.02 -14.99 4.46
CA ASP A 119 -1.93 -14.56 5.33
C ASP A 119 -2.04 -15.27 6.69
N GLY A 120 -1.19 -14.91 7.66
CA GLY A 120 -1.25 -15.50 8.99
C GLY A 120 -2.56 -15.26 9.75
N ALA A 121 -3.37 -14.28 9.37
CA ALA A 121 -4.66 -13.98 10.00
C ALA A 121 -5.80 -14.77 9.34
N THR A 122 -5.81 -14.88 8.01
CA THR A 122 -6.88 -15.54 7.26
C THR A 122 -6.58 -17.02 6.99
N PHE A 123 -5.33 -17.44 6.97
CA PHE A 123 -4.90 -18.82 6.74
C PHE A 123 -3.75 -19.20 7.70
N PRO A 124 -4.05 -19.47 8.98
CA PRO A 124 -3.04 -19.54 10.04
C PRO A 124 -1.95 -20.61 9.89
N ILE A 125 -2.12 -21.59 9.00
CA ILE A 125 -1.05 -22.54 8.64
C ILE A 125 0.17 -21.85 8.01
N LEU A 126 0.02 -20.62 7.51
CA LEU A 126 1.11 -19.81 7.00
C LEU A 126 1.97 -19.16 8.11
N VAL A 127 1.50 -19.16 9.36
CA VAL A 127 2.30 -18.65 10.48
C VAL A 127 3.56 -19.52 10.61
N ASN A 128 4.72 -18.86 10.68
CA ASN A 128 6.06 -19.45 10.69
C ASN A 128 6.57 -20.02 9.34
N GLU A 129 5.77 -19.93 8.27
CA GLU A 129 6.20 -20.33 6.91
C GLU A 129 6.78 -19.16 6.10
N ASN A 130 6.70 -17.93 6.63
CA ASN A 130 7.12 -16.69 5.97
C ASN A 130 6.57 -16.55 4.55
N LEU A 131 5.29 -16.90 4.38
CA LEU A 131 4.60 -16.86 3.09
C LEU A 131 3.22 -16.26 3.25
N ALA A 132 2.87 -15.33 2.39
CA ALA A 132 1.48 -14.94 2.17
C ALA A 132 1.20 -14.91 0.66
N VAL A 133 -0.07 -15.05 0.29
CA VAL A 133 -0.49 -15.00 -1.11
C VAL A 133 -1.76 -14.17 -1.21
N ALA A 134 -1.83 -13.29 -2.20
CA ALA A 134 -3.06 -12.60 -2.56
C ALA A 134 -3.41 -12.87 -4.03
N THR A 135 -4.69 -13.04 -4.33
CA THR A 135 -5.19 -13.04 -5.70
C THR A 135 -6.02 -11.79 -5.91
N PHE A 136 -5.74 -11.08 -7.00
CA PHE A 136 -6.44 -9.88 -7.40
C PHE A 136 -7.27 -10.16 -8.65
N PHE A 137 -8.49 -9.64 -8.63
CA PHE A 137 -9.45 -9.64 -9.73
C PHE A 137 -9.78 -8.18 -10.01
N LEU A 138 -9.09 -7.59 -10.99
CA LEU A 138 -9.27 -6.20 -11.39
C LEU A 138 -10.38 -6.10 -12.43
N ASN A 139 -11.33 -5.21 -12.18
CA ASN A 139 -12.28 -4.77 -13.19
C ASN A 139 -11.55 -3.96 -14.28
N PRO A 140 -12.22 -3.68 -15.42
CA PRO A 140 -11.75 -2.67 -16.36
C PRO A 140 -11.37 -1.38 -15.64
N CYS A 141 -10.23 -0.79 -15.99
CA CYS A 141 -9.72 0.43 -15.36
C CYS A 141 -9.44 0.33 -13.84
N GLY A 142 -9.38 -0.89 -13.29
CA GLY A 142 -9.10 -1.13 -11.88
C GLY A 142 -7.65 -0.81 -11.51
N LEU A 143 -7.45 -0.03 -10.45
CA LEU A 143 -6.13 0.35 -9.92
C LEU A 143 -5.95 -0.19 -8.50
N ASN A 144 -4.92 -1.01 -8.29
CA ASN A 144 -4.33 -1.16 -6.97
C ASN A 144 -3.36 0.01 -6.76
N SER A 145 -3.82 0.99 -5.97
CA SER A 145 -3.15 2.28 -5.79
C SER A 145 -1.73 2.15 -5.26
N PRO A 146 -0.86 3.16 -5.46
CA PRO A 146 0.48 3.14 -4.91
C PRO A 146 0.52 2.79 -3.41
N HIS A 147 1.15 1.66 -3.10
CA HIS A 147 1.28 1.11 -1.76
C HIS A 147 2.68 0.53 -1.54
N THR A 148 2.97 0.13 -0.30
CA THR A 148 4.18 -0.62 0.04
C THR A 148 3.89 -1.70 1.08
N HIS A 149 4.76 -2.71 1.10
CA HIS A 149 4.75 -3.80 2.06
C HIS A 149 5.94 -3.64 3.02
N PRO A 150 5.72 -3.21 4.28
CA PRO A 150 6.81 -2.91 5.22
C PRO A 150 7.55 -4.16 5.72
N ARG A 151 6.97 -5.36 5.58
CA ARG A 151 7.53 -6.60 6.12
C ARG A 151 7.75 -7.70 5.09
N GLY A 152 7.58 -7.42 3.80
CA GLY A 152 7.82 -8.42 2.76
C GLY A 152 8.07 -7.80 1.39
N SER A 153 8.88 -8.47 0.59
CA SER A 153 8.90 -8.30 -0.86
C SER A 153 7.71 -9.02 -1.47
N GLU A 154 7.22 -8.49 -2.59
CA GLU A 154 6.15 -9.10 -3.39
C GLU A 154 6.72 -9.63 -4.71
N PHE A 155 6.26 -10.81 -5.12
CA PHE A 155 6.41 -11.28 -6.49
C PHE A 155 5.02 -11.44 -7.10
N VAL A 156 4.74 -10.68 -8.15
CA VAL A 156 3.45 -10.71 -8.85
C VAL A 156 3.55 -11.51 -10.14
N THR A 157 2.52 -12.30 -10.45
CA THR A 157 2.36 -13.03 -11.70
C THR A 157 0.96 -12.81 -12.24
N VAL A 158 0.84 -12.32 -13.47
CA VAL A 158 -0.46 -12.14 -14.14
C VAL A 158 -1.00 -13.50 -14.57
N VAL A 159 -2.28 -13.74 -14.33
CA VAL A 159 -2.99 -14.97 -14.72
C VAL A 159 -3.85 -14.73 -15.95
N GLN A 160 -4.58 -13.62 -16.00
CA GLN A 160 -5.46 -13.26 -17.11
C GLN A 160 -5.34 -11.77 -17.42
N GLY A 161 -5.44 -11.43 -18.70
CA GLY A 161 -5.44 -10.04 -19.17
C GLY A 161 -4.04 -9.44 -19.22
N SER A 162 -3.98 -8.12 -19.12
CA SER A 162 -2.74 -7.33 -19.13
C SER A 162 -2.78 -6.35 -17.97
N VAL A 163 -1.65 -6.22 -17.27
CA VAL A 163 -1.52 -5.36 -16.08
C VAL A 163 -0.28 -4.50 -16.22
N GLN A 164 -0.46 -3.19 -16.19
CA GLN A 164 0.65 -2.25 -16.02
C GLN A 164 1.12 -2.29 -14.57
N THR A 165 2.42 -2.41 -14.39
CA THR A 165 3.07 -2.41 -13.08
C THR A 165 4.16 -1.35 -13.03
N GLY A 166 4.42 -0.85 -11.84
CA GLY A 166 5.60 -0.03 -11.62
C GLY A 166 5.94 0.06 -10.14
N PHE A 167 7.22 0.30 -9.88
CA PHE A 167 7.75 0.46 -8.53
C PHE A 167 8.85 1.51 -8.50
N MET A 168 9.10 2.04 -7.32
CA MET A 168 10.12 3.04 -7.04
C MET A 168 11.30 2.39 -6.31
N LEU A 169 12.51 2.71 -6.74
CA LEU A 169 13.76 2.37 -6.04
C LEU A 169 14.25 3.55 -5.18
N GLU A 170 15.32 3.32 -4.42
CA GLU A 170 15.93 4.33 -3.55
C GLU A 170 16.66 5.46 -4.31
N ASN A 171 16.90 6.56 -3.60
CA ASN A 171 17.72 7.67 -4.07
C ASN A 171 19.11 7.16 -4.48
N GLY A 172 19.64 7.65 -5.60
CA GLY A 172 20.91 7.18 -6.17
C GLY A 172 20.73 6.30 -7.40
N PHE A 173 19.57 5.66 -7.57
CA PHE A 173 19.23 4.99 -8.82
C PHE A 173 19.14 6.01 -9.97
N LEU A 174 19.87 5.77 -11.06
CA LEU A 174 20.02 6.70 -12.20
C LEU A 174 20.61 8.08 -11.84
N ALA A 175 21.40 8.19 -10.76
CA ALA A 175 21.94 9.48 -10.31
C ALA A 175 22.89 10.18 -11.30
N SER A 176 23.41 9.48 -12.31
CA SER A 176 24.22 10.05 -13.40
C SER A 176 23.42 10.47 -14.64
N SER A 177 22.08 10.43 -14.58
CA SER A 177 21.20 10.79 -15.69
C SER A 177 21.41 12.26 -16.08
N ALA A 178 22.13 12.48 -17.18
CA ALA A 178 22.31 13.78 -17.82
C ALA A 178 21.00 14.39 -18.34
N GLN A 179 19.87 13.66 -18.24
CA GLN A 179 18.56 14.05 -18.76
C GLN A 179 17.65 14.76 -17.72
N GLY A 180 18.19 15.28 -16.62
CA GLY A 180 17.49 16.25 -15.76
C GLY A 180 16.27 15.74 -14.98
N ARG A 181 15.91 14.45 -15.09
CA ARG A 181 14.89 13.81 -14.24
C ARG A 181 15.48 12.56 -13.62
N GLN A 182 15.84 12.65 -12.34
CA GLN A 182 16.10 11.47 -11.52
C GLN A 182 14.76 10.80 -11.25
N THR A 183 14.42 9.81 -12.08
CA THR A 183 13.30 8.92 -11.80
C THR A 183 13.85 7.68 -11.13
N THR A 184 13.35 7.34 -9.94
CA THR A 184 13.62 6.03 -9.34
C THR A 184 12.63 4.96 -9.81
N ARG A 185 11.71 5.33 -10.71
CA ARG A 185 10.65 4.46 -11.22
C ARG A 185 11.16 3.46 -12.24
N VAL A 186 10.76 2.21 -12.04
CA VAL A 186 10.79 1.12 -13.03
C VAL A 186 9.35 0.74 -13.34
N SER A 187 9.01 0.51 -14.60
CA SER A 187 7.65 0.12 -15.01
C SER A 187 7.66 -0.87 -16.16
N ALA A 188 6.71 -1.79 -16.16
CA ALA A 188 6.51 -2.78 -17.22
C ALA A 188 5.04 -3.16 -17.33
N THR A 189 4.61 -3.53 -18.54
CA THR A 189 3.31 -4.17 -18.77
C THR A 189 3.50 -5.67 -18.80
N LEU A 190 2.72 -6.39 -18.00
CA LEU A 190 2.76 -7.84 -17.88
C LEU A 190 1.51 -8.46 -18.52
N GLY A 191 1.71 -9.45 -19.39
CA GLY A 191 0.66 -10.32 -19.90
C GLY A 191 0.57 -11.65 -19.14
N PRO A 192 -0.30 -12.58 -19.57
CA PRO A 192 -0.53 -13.84 -18.87
C PRO A 192 0.76 -14.65 -18.66
N PHE A 193 0.92 -15.16 -17.45
CA PHE A 193 2.07 -15.93 -16.95
C PHE A 193 3.41 -15.19 -16.95
N GLN A 194 3.39 -13.86 -17.10
CA GLN A 194 4.55 -13.01 -16.84
C GLN A 194 4.51 -12.48 -15.41
N GLY A 195 5.68 -12.25 -14.82
CA GLY A 195 5.79 -11.77 -13.45
C GLY A 195 6.96 -10.81 -13.24
N THR A 196 6.90 -10.09 -12.12
CA THR A 196 7.94 -9.16 -11.68
C THR A 196 8.01 -9.11 -10.15
N VAL A 197 9.08 -8.51 -9.63
CA VAL A 197 9.31 -8.33 -8.20
C VAL A 197 9.07 -6.88 -7.79
N PHE A 198 8.46 -6.70 -6.63
CA PHE A 198 8.48 -5.44 -5.88
C PHE A 198 9.30 -5.64 -4.61
N PRO A 199 10.49 -5.00 -4.50
CA PRO A 199 11.32 -5.09 -3.30
C PRO A 199 10.58 -4.65 -2.04
N ILE A 200 10.92 -5.24 -0.90
CA ILE A 200 10.43 -4.80 0.41
C ILE A 200 10.60 -3.28 0.60
N GLY A 201 9.54 -2.60 1.06
CA GLY A 201 9.56 -1.15 1.25
C GLY A 201 9.49 -0.31 -0.04
N SER A 202 9.52 -0.92 -1.23
CA SER A 202 9.30 -0.18 -2.49
C SER A 202 7.86 0.29 -2.59
N ILE A 203 7.66 1.51 -3.08
CA ILE A 203 6.33 2.02 -3.45
C ILE A 203 6.00 1.46 -4.83
N HIS A 204 4.88 0.77 -4.97
CA HIS A 204 4.50 0.12 -6.23
C HIS A 204 2.99 0.14 -6.47
N TYR A 205 2.59 -0.15 -7.71
CA TYR A 205 1.20 -0.19 -8.15
C TYR A 205 0.98 -1.30 -9.17
N GLN A 206 -0.28 -1.70 -9.32
CA GLN A 206 -0.76 -2.52 -10.43
C GLN A 206 -2.03 -1.90 -11.00
N PHE A 207 -2.07 -1.71 -12.30
CA PHE A 207 -3.17 -1.03 -13.00
C PHE A 207 -3.63 -1.88 -14.18
N ASN A 208 -4.92 -2.19 -14.21
CA ASN A 208 -5.58 -2.69 -15.40
C ASN A 208 -6.02 -1.48 -16.25
N ASP A 209 -5.20 -1.11 -17.23
CA ASP A 209 -5.50 -0.01 -18.16
C ASP A 209 -6.42 -0.43 -19.32
N ASN A 210 -6.99 -1.62 -19.27
CA ASN A 210 -7.79 -2.19 -20.35
C ASN A 210 -9.28 -2.12 -20.03
N CYS A 211 -10.09 -2.34 -21.07
CA CYS A 211 -11.55 -2.39 -20.98
C CYS A 211 -12.10 -3.77 -20.59
N GLU A 212 -11.21 -4.75 -20.42
CA GLU A 212 -11.54 -6.11 -20.00
C GLU A 212 -10.97 -6.40 -18.60
N PRO A 213 -11.58 -7.29 -17.82
CA PRO A 213 -11.04 -7.70 -16.53
C PRO A 213 -9.66 -8.36 -16.62
N ALA A 214 -8.85 -8.16 -15.59
CA ALA A 214 -7.53 -8.78 -15.44
C ALA A 214 -7.41 -9.46 -14.07
N SER A 215 -6.52 -10.45 -13.96
CA SER A 215 -6.23 -11.09 -12.68
C SER A 215 -4.75 -11.41 -12.52
N PHE A 216 -4.28 -11.35 -11.27
CA PHE A 216 -2.91 -11.68 -10.92
C PHE A 216 -2.80 -12.28 -9.52
N ILE A 217 -1.68 -12.95 -9.27
CA ILE A 217 -1.33 -13.53 -7.97
C ILE A 217 -0.09 -12.82 -7.45
N SER A 218 -0.15 -12.36 -6.22
CA SER A 218 0.96 -11.76 -5.48
C SER A 218 1.42 -12.72 -4.40
N SER A 219 2.69 -13.13 -4.42
CA SER A 219 3.31 -13.94 -3.38
C SER A 219 4.26 -13.09 -2.55
N PHE A 220 4.27 -13.29 -1.24
CA PHE A 220 5.09 -12.50 -0.32
C PHE A 220 6.03 -13.39 0.49
N ASN A 221 7.26 -12.94 0.72
CA ASN A 221 8.21 -13.63 1.60
C ASN A 221 8.02 -13.32 3.10
N SER A 222 6.77 -13.09 3.50
CA SER A 222 6.35 -12.89 4.88
C SER A 222 4.90 -13.36 5.01
N ALA A 223 4.59 -14.02 6.12
CA ALA A 223 3.22 -14.43 6.45
C ALA A 223 2.33 -13.24 6.85
N ASP A 224 2.94 -12.07 7.05
CA ASP A 224 2.26 -10.83 7.42
C ASP A 224 3.00 -9.65 6.76
N PRO A 225 2.89 -9.47 5.44
CA PRO A 225 3.66 -8.47 4.71
C PRO A 225 3.28 -7.04 5.12
N GLY A 226 2.04 -6.84 5.61
CA GLY A 226 1.42 -5.55 5.88
C GLY A 226 1.20 -4.74 4.60
N THR A 227 0.26 -3.79 4.58
CA THR A 227 0.05 -2.91 3.42
C THR A 227 -0.08 -1.48 3.89
N SER A 228 0.70 -0.57 3.32
CA SER A 228 0.67 0.86 3.61
C SER A 228 0.34 1.63 2.35
N GLN A 229 -0.83 2.27 2.33
CA GLN A 229 -1.26 3.11 1.20
C GLN A 229 -0.54 4.45 1.24
N ILE A 230 0.20 4.78 0.18
CA ILE A 230 1.14 5.92 0.23
C ILE A 230 0.40 7.25 0.26
N ALA A 231 -0.56 7.46 -0.65
CA ALA A 231 -1.25 8.74 -0.75
C ALA A 231 -2.04 9.07 0.53
N GLN A 232 -2.80 8.10 1.05
CA GLN A 232 -3.59 8.26 2.26
C GLN A 232 -2.71 8.51 3.49
N ASN A 233 -1.64 7.72 3.65
CA ASN A 233 -0.75 7.88 4.81
C ASN A 233 0.05 9.18 4.76
N PHE A 234 0.34 9.70 3.56
CA PHE A 234 0.97 11.01 3.41
C PHE A 234 -0.02 12.15 3.68
N LEU A 235 -1.18 12.15 3.02
CA LEU A 235 -2.15 13.24 3.09
C LEU A 235 -2.87 13.35 4.45
N PHE A 236 -2.99 12.25 5.19
CA PHE A 236 -3.58 12.25 6.54
C PHE A 236 -2.55 12.44 7.65
N HIS A 237 -1.30 12.77 7.30
CA HIS A 237 -0.30 13.16 8.28
C HIS A 237 -0.60 14.56 8.86
N ASP A 238 0.18 14.99 9.85
CA ASP A 238 0.15 16.36 10.37
C ASP A 238 0.13 17.39 9.23
N GLU A 239 -0.94 18.19 9.20
CA GLU A 239 -1.23 19.14 8.13
C GLU A 239 -0.10 20.14 7.91
N ASN A 240 0.57 20.60 8.99
CA ASN A 240 1.69 21.53 8.85
C ASN A 240 2.87 20.84 8.16
N ILE A 241 3.16 19.59 8.53
CA ILE A 241 4.23 18.82 7.90
C ILE A 241 3.91 18.54 6.44
N VAL A 242 2.67 18.17 6.11
CA VAL A 242 2.23 17.97 4.73
C VAL A 242 2.37 19.27 3.93
N ASN A 243 1.87 20.39 4.45
CA ASN A 243 1.93 21.69 3.77
C ASN A 243 3.38 22.16 3.53
N ILE A 244 4.25 22.04 4.53
CA ILE A 244 5.69 22.37 4.38
C ILE A 244 6.33 21.44 3.34
N THR A 245 6.00 20.15 3.36
CA THR A 245 6.56 19.16 2.42
C THR A 245 6.11 19.43 0.98
N LEU A 246 4.86 19.85 0.81
CA LEU A 246 4.28 20.21 -0.49
C LEU A 246 4.69 21.61 -0.96
N GLY A 247 5.36 22.42 -0.14
CA GLY A 247 5.82 23.77 -0.51
C GLY A 247 4.73 24.85 -0.39
N GLU A 248 3.82 24.73 0.59
CA GLU A 248 2.73 25.70 0.87
C GLU A 248 1.75 25.90 -0.30
N VAL A 249 1.50 24.84 -1.06
CA VAL A 249 0.55 24.87 -2.18
C VAL A 249 -0.87 25.05 -1.65
N GLN A 250 -1.55 26.14 -2.06
CA GLN A 250 -2.88 26.50 -1.55
C GLN A 250 -4.01 25.57 -2.02
N SER A 251 -3.84 24.90 -3.16
CA SER A 251 -4.77 23.88 -3.67
C SER A 251 -4.06 22.98 -4.69
N ILE A 252 -4.42 21.69 -4.74
CA ILE A 252 -4.00 20.78 -5.81
C ILE A 252 -5.29 20.30 -6.50
N ASP A 253 -5.44 20.64 -7.77
CA ASP A 253 -6.54 20.18 -8.61
C ASP A 253 -6.04 19.77 -10.00
N GLY A 254 -6.94 19.20 -10.82
CA GLY A 254 -6.58 18.73 -12.16
C GLY A 254 -6.16 19.84 -13.13
N THR A 255 -6.38 21.11 -12.79
CA THR A 255 -6.11 22.29 -13.65
C THR A 255 -4.80 22.99 -13.30
N ASN A 256 -4.38 22.94 -12.03
CA ASN A 256 -3.11 23.49 -11.55
C ASN A 256 -2.00 22.43 -11.39
N ILE A 257 -2.29 21.19 -11.81
CA ILE A 257 -1.37 20.07 -11.70
C ILE A 257 -0.06 20.30 -12.45
N GLU A 258 -0.03 21.16 -13.48
CA GLU A 258 1.22 21.54 -14.18
C GLU A 258 2.09 22.52 -13.39
N GLU A 259 1.47 23.46 -12.66
CA GLU A 259 2.14 24.37 -11.75
C GLU A 259 2.68 23.60 -10.53
N PHE A 260 1.90 22.65 -10.03
CA PHE A 260 2.29 21.66 -9.02
C PHE A 260 3.33 20.65 -9.54
N ARG A 261 3.32 20.29 -10.84
CA ARG A 261 4.30 19.37 -11.47
C ARG A 261 5.71 19.94 -11.52
N SER A 262 5.83 21.27 -11.56
CA SER A 262 7.11 21.97 -11.45
C SER A 262 7.70 21.90 -10.03
N SER A 263 6.85 21.61 -9.03
CA SER A 263 7.22 21.44 -7.62
C SER A 263 7.31 19.97 -7.18
N ILE A 264 6.48 19.05 -7.70
CA ILE A 264 6.50 17.60 -7.40
C ILE A 264 6.08 16.76 -8.62
N LEU A 265 6.86 15.71 -8.91
CA LEU A 265 6.78 14.85 -10.10
C LEU A 265 5.40 14.20 -10.36
N ALA A 266 5.11 14.08 -11.65
CA ALA A 266 3.80 13.84 -12.28
C ALA A 266 3.03 12.56 -11.91
N ASN A 267 1.69 12.74 -11.91
CA ASN A 267 0.59 11.80 -12.19
C ASN A 267 -0.14 11.26 -10.96
N LEU A 268 -1.37 11.75 -10.74
CA LEU A 268 -2.39 10.99 -10.02
C LEU A 268 -3.78 11.37 -10.57
N VAL A 269 -4.61 10.36 -10.77
CA VAL A 269 -6.06 10.40 -11.07
C VAL A 269 -6.50 10.44 -12.54
N LEU A 270 -5.84 11.13 -13.49
CA LEU A 270 -6.32 11.18 -14.89
C LEU A 270 -6.41 9.79 -15.57
N ALA A 271 -5.53 8.86 -15.24
CA ALA A 271 -5.44 7.56 -15.94
C ALA A 271 -6.67 6.66 -15.72
N VAL A 272 -7.33 6.73 -14.56
CA VAL A 272 -8.53 5.91 -14.28
C VAL A 272 -9.73 6.52 -14.99
N ASP A 273 -9.94 7.83 -14.87
CA ASP A 273 -11.06 8.51 -15.52
C ASP A 273 -10.95 8.50 -17.05
N GLU A 274 -9.75 8.68 -17.60
CA GLU A 274 -9.50 8.54 -19.04
C GLU A 274 -9.73 7.09 -19.52
N CYS A 275 -9.32 6.11 -18.71
CA CYS A 275 -9.60 4.71 -19.01
C CYS A 275 -11.11 4.46 -19.02
N LEU A 276 -11.84 4.93 -18.01
CA LEU A 276 -13.29 4.77 -17.95
C LEU A 276 -13.98 5.49 -19.11
N ALA A 277 -13.56 6.71 -19.45
CA ALA A 277 -14.09 7.43 -20.61
C ALA A 277 -13.84 6.69 -21.92
N ARG A 278 -12.64 6.11 -22.10
CA ARG A 278 -12.30 5.29 -23.28
C ARG A 278 -13.15 4.03 -23.34
N CYS A 279 -13.29 3.32 -22.24
CA CYS A 279 -13.99 2.04 -22.20
C CYS A 279 -15.52 2.21 -22.31
N ASN A 280 -16.06 3.31 -21.79
CA ASN A 280 -17.48 3.65 -21.93
C ASN A 280 -17.79 4.25 -23.32
N GLY A 281 -16.80 4.75 -24.06
CA GLY A 281 -16.97 5.37 -25.38
C GLY A 281 -16.91 4.41 -26.58
N ASN A 282 -16.46 3.17 -26.40
CA ASN A 282 -16.13 2.25 -27.51
C ASN A 282 -16.94 0.93 -27.56
N GLY A 283 -17.93 0.69 -26.68
CA GLY A 283 -18.73 -0.54 -26.72
C GLY A 283 -20.02 -0.41 -25.94
N GLY A 284 -21.15 -0.45 -26.65
CA GLY A 284 -22.46 -0.17 -26.09
C GLY A 284 -23.05 -1.24 -25.18
N GLY A 285 -24.20 -0.88 -24.62
CA GLY A 285 -25.10 -1.76 -23.91
C GLY A 285 -25.05 -1.52 -22.41
N ASP A 286 -26.00 -0.71 -21.96
CA ASP A 286 -26.42 -0.62 -20.57
C ASP A 286 -26.63 -2.03 -19.98
N ASP A 287 -25.92 -2.36 -18.90
CA ASP A 287 -26.38 -3.18 -17.78
C ASP A 287 -25.27 -3.31 -16.72
N TYR A 288 -25.35 -2.48 -15.68
CA TYR A 288 -24.87 -2.74 -14.32
C TYR A 288 -25.86 -2.17 -13.32
#